data_AF-A0A929SHI4-F1
#
_entry.id   AF-A0A929SHI4-F1
#
_cell.length_a   1.000
_cell.length_b   1.000
_cell.length_c   1.000
_cell.angle_alpha   90.00
_cell.angle_beta   90.00
_cell.angle_gamma   90.00
#
_symmetry.space_group_name_H-M   'P 1'
#
loop_
_entity.id
_entity.type
_entity.pdbx_description
1 polymer ?
#
loop_
_entity_poly.entity_id
_entity_poly.type
_entity_poly.pdbx_seq_one_letter_code
_entity_poly.pdbx_strand_id
1 'polypeptide(L)' 'MSDKFITRDEALKELGISARSLYDKVKQGAIIANKINSRVIYYSLKSIRAYKSGQGA' A
#
# COMPACT_ATOMS: atom_id res chain seq x y z
N MET A 1 17.27 -6.19 -4.52
CA MET A 1 16.26 -5.13 -4.72
C MET A 1 15.58 -4.87 -3.39
N SER A 2 15.84 -3.73 -2.75
CA SER A 2 15.29 -3.41 -1.43
C SER A 2 13.83 -3.02 -1.55
N ASP A 3 12.95 -3.68 -0.79
CA ASP A 3 11.56 -3.31 -0.68
C ASP A 3 11.46 -1.97 0.07
N LYS A 4 11.08 -0.90 -0.65
CA LYS A 4 10.90 0.42 -0.04
C LYS A 4 9.53 0.47 0.62
N PHE A 5 9.51 0.84 1.89
CA PHE A 5 8.28 1.07 2.63
C PHE A 5 7.96 2.56 2.63
N ILE A 6 6.71 2.90 2.31
CA ILE A 6 6.21 4.27 2.20
C ILE A 6 5.06 4.52 3.17
N THR A 7 4.83 5.78 3.51
CA THR A 7 3.74 6.18 4.41
C THR A 7 2.37 6.03 3.77
N ARG A 8 1.32 6.14 4.59
CA ARG A 8 -0.07 6.15 4.10
C ARG A 8 -0.29 7.23 3.04
N ASP A 9 0.11 8.47 3.30
CA ASP A 9 -0.10 9.58 2.37
C ASP A 9 0.59 9.37 1.02
N GLU A 10 1.82 8.84 1.04
CA GLU A 10 2.52 8.46 -0.19
C GLU A 10 1.79 7.34 -0.93
N ALA A 11 1.30 6.31 -0.21
CA ALA A 11 0.57 5.21 -0.82
C ALA A 11 -0.73 5.67 -1.49
N LEU A 12 -1.44 6.62 -0.85
CA LEU A 12 -2.65 7.22 -1.41
C LEU A 12 -2.35 8.05 -2.65
N LYS A 13 -1.24 8.82 -2.66
CA LYS A 13 -0.80 9.55 -3.85
C LYS A 13 -0.41 8.62 -5.00
N GLU A 14 0.29 7.52 -4.71
CA GLU A 14 0.71 6.56 -5.74
C GLU A 14 -0.47 5.83 -6.38
N LEU A 15 -1.48 5.48 -5.58
CA LEU A 15 -2.66 4.71 -6.02
C LEU A 15 -3.82 5.58 -6.50
N GLY A 16 -3.91 6.83 -6.04
CA GLY A 16 -5.05 7.71 -6.31
C GLY A 16 -6.36 7.22 -5.68
N ILE A 17 -6.30 6.40 -4.61
CA ILE A 17 -7.48 5.81 -3.95
C ILE A 17 -7.73 6.42 -2.57
N SER A 18 -8.93 6.18 -2.05
CA SER A 18 -9.27 6.55 -0.67
C SER A 18 -8.52 5.68 0.36
N ALA A 19 -8.35 6.22 1.56
CA ALA A 19 -7.72 5.45 2.64
C ALA A 19 -8.50 4.23 3.09
N ARG A 20 -9.84 4.26 2.96
CA ARG A 20 -10.69 3.11 3.24
C ARG A 20 -10.40 2.00 2.22
N SER A 21 -10.33 2.37 0.94
CA SER A 21 -9.96 1.44 -0.14
C SER A 21 -8.57 0.86 0.09
N LEU A 22 -7.58 1.67 0.49
CA LEU A 22 -6.24 1.18 0.84
C LEU A 22 -6.30 0.14 1.98
N TYR A 23 -7.06 0.41 3.03
CA TYR A 23 -7.25 -0.52 4.14
C TYR A 23 -7.92 -1.83 3.71
N ASP A 24 -8.95 -1.76 2.88
CA ASP A 24 -9.61 -2.95 2.34
C ASP A 24 -8.64 -3.78 1.48
N LYS A 25 -7.77 -3.14 0.68
CA LYS A 25 -6.75 -3.83 -0.12
C LYS A 25 -5.67 -4.51 0.72
N VAL A 26 -5.29 -3.89 1.83
CA VAL A 26 -4.40 -4.53 2.80
C VAL A 26 -5.09 -5.73 3.45
N LYS A 27 -6.36 -5.59 3.86
CA LYS A 27 -7.14 -6.68 4.45
C LYS A 27 -7.37 -7.84 3.47
N GLN A 28 -7.49 -7.53 2.18
CA GLN A 28 -7.58 -8.51 1.08
C GLN A 28 -6.23 -9.18 0.74
N GLY A 29 -5.13 -8.74 1.34
CA GLY A 29 -3.78 -9.25 1.04
C GLY A 29 -3.18 -8.74 -0.27
N ALA A 30 -3.83 -7.79 -0.95
CA ALA A 30 -3.35 -7.22 -2.20
C ALA A 30 -2.20 -6.23 -2.02
N ILE A 31 -2.14 -5.56 -0.84
CA ILE A 31 -1.08 -4.63 -0.47
C ILE A 31 -0.47 -5.08 0.85
N ILE A 32 0.86 -5.14 0.92
CA ILE A 32 1.58 -5.51 2.14
C ILE A 32 1.75 -4.25 2.98
N ALA A 33 1.25 -4.31 4.22
CA ALA A 33 1.45 -3.28 5.23
C ALA A 33 2.31 -3.81 6.37
N ASN A 34 3.28 -3.01 6.81
CA ASN A 34 4.08 -3.26 7.99
C ASN A 34 3.70 -2.27 9.09
N LYS A 35 3.10 -2.78 10.16
CA LYS A 35 2.69 -1.97 11.32
C LYS A 35 3.84 -1.94 12.32
N ILE A 36 4.44 -0.76 12.49
CA ILE A 36 5.52 -0.54 13.46
C ILE A 36 4.92 -0.30 14.86
N ASN A 37 3.85 0.49 14.94
CA ASN A 37 3.11 0.73 16.18
C ASN A 37 1.64 1.07 15.89
N SER A 38 0.85 1.44 16.91
CA SER A 38 -0.57 1.78 16.74
C SER A 38 -0.84 2.98 15.84
N ARG A 39 0.16 3.86 15.64
CA ARG A 39 0.04 5.12 14.89
C ARG A 39 0.75 5.08 13.53
N VAL A 40 1.74 4.23 13.37
CA VAL A 40 2.64 4.20 12.22
C VAL A 40 2.51 2.87 11.50
N ILE A 41 1.94 2.94 10.30
CA ILE A 41 1.82 1.84 9.36
C ILE A 41 2.51 2.26 8.08
N TYR A 42 3.47 1.46 7.63
CA TYR A 42 4.11 1.63 6.33
C TYR A 42 3.60 0.59 5.35
N TYR A 43 3.65 0.91 4.05
CA TYR A 43 3.15 0.07 2.99
C TYR A 43 4.28 -0.25 2.01
N SER A 44 4.38 -1.49 1.56
CA SER A 44 5.39 -1.88 0.57
C SER A 44 5.08 -1.23 -0.77
N LEU A 45 5.99 -0.38 -1.23
CA LEU A 45 5.91 0.27 -2.54
C LEU A 45 5.86 -0.76 -3.66
N LYS A 46 6.54 -1.90 -3.50
CA LYS A 46 6.52 -2.99 -4.49
C LYS A 46 5.12 -3.57 -4.61
N SER A 47 4.46 -3.88 -3.49
CA SER A 47 3.07 -4.41 -3.51
C SER A 47 2.09 -3.39 -4.08
N ILE A 48 2.25 -2.11 -3.75
CA ILE A 48 1.45 -1.00 -4.29
C ILE A 48 1.59 -0.90 -5.81
N ARG A 49 2.82 -0.91 -6.32
CA ARG A 49 3.10 -0.84 -7.76
C ARG A 49 2.63 -2.09 -8.50
N ALA A 50 2.81 -3.27 -7.89
CA ALA A 50 2.30 -4.51 -8.44
C ALA A 50 0.77 -4.48 -8.56
N TYR A 51 0.08 -3.99 -7.52
CA TYR A 51 -1.36 -3.81 -7.55
C TYR A 51 -1.80 -2.83 -8.65
N LYS A 52 -1.14 -1.66 -8.73
CA LYS A 52 -1.40 -0.65 -9.77
C LYS A 52 -1.16 -1.19 -11.19
N SER A 53 -0.10 -1.98 -11.37
CA SER A 53 0.24 -2.61 -12.64
C SER A 53 -0.68 -3.77 -13.00
N GLY A 54 -1.24 -4.48 -12.02
CA GLY A 54 -2.17 -5.59 -12.18
C GLY A 54 -3.63 -5.18 -12.37
N GLN A 55 -3.99 -3.92 -12.07
CA GLN A 55 -5.31 -3.36 -12.40
C GLN A 55 -5.54 -3.14 -13.91
N GLY A 56 -4.53 -3.37 -14.75
CA GLY A 56 -4.59 -3.19 -16.21
C GLY A 56 -4.62 -4.47 -17.03
N ALA A 57 -4.97 -5.63 -16.44
CA ALA A 57 -5.16 -6.89 -17.16
C ALA A 57 -6.63 -7.34 -17.11
#